data_AF-A0A9D5LDC2-F1
#
_entry.id   AF-A0A9D5LDC2-F1
#
_cell.length_a   1.000
_cell.length_b   1.000
_cell.length_c   1.000
_cell.angle_alpha   90.00
_cell.angle_beta   90.00
_cell.angle_gamma   90.00
#
_symmetry.space_group_name_H-M   'P 1'
#
loop_
_entity.id
_entity.type
_entity.pdbx_description
1 polymer ?
#
loop_
_entity_poly.entity_id
_entity_poly.type
_entity_poly.pdbx_seq_one_letter_code
_entity_poly.pdbx_strand_id
1 'polypeptide(L)'
;MTRKELTDIIAAKVADVINNPGFWGEDPQISIIPTTLLVGIERHEDAERSIAYSDYAIEADAVEDGDYSEDAADFQSASDPDLYPAGILIDYADKKPDLEKIARLVDKYIPQREENLYAE
;
A
#
# COMPACT_ATOMS: atom_id res chain seq x y z
N MET A 1 -10.80 -8.91 -6.07
CA MET A 1 -9.55 -8.72 -6.83
C MET A 1 -8.71 -9.97 -6.70
N THR A 2 -8.06 -10.42 -7.78
CA THR A 2 -7.17 -11.59 -7.76
C THR A 2 -5.71 -11.20 -7.51
N ARG A 3 -4.88 -12.18 -7.11
CA ARG A 3 -3.42 -12.02 -6.97
C ARG A 3 -2.79 -11.46 -8.25
N LYS A 4 -3.20 -12.00 -9.40
CA LYS A 4 -2.71 -11.57 -10.70
C LYS A 4 -3.10 -10.13 -10.99
N GLU A 5 -4.37 -9.77 -10.80
CA GLU A 5 -4.83 -8.39 -11.01
C GLU A 5 -4.10 -7.40 -10.10
N LEU A 6 -3.91 -7.72 -8.81
CA LEU A 6 -3.16 -6.85 -7.90
C LEU A 6 -1.70 -6.71 -8.33
N THR A 7 -1.07 -7.80 -8.77
CA THR A 7 0.30 -7.81 -9.30
C THR A 7 0.41 -6.92 -10.54
N ASP A 8 -0.50 -7.07 -11.50
CA ASP A 8 -0.54 -6.28 -12.74
C ASP A 8 -0.77 -4.79 -12.43
N ILE A 9 -1.64 -4.46 -11.47
CA ILE A 9 -1.88 -3.08 -11.04
C ILE A 9 -0.61 -2.46 -10.44
N ILE A 10 0.02 -3.12 -9.46
CA ILE A 10 1.25 -2.61 -8.84
C ILE A 10 2.36 -2.47 -9.88
N ALA A 11 2.53 -3.46 -10.77
CA ALA A 11 3.52 -3.41 -11.83
C ALA A 11 3.27 -2.23 -12.79
N ALA A 12 2.02 -1.94 -13.14
CA ALA A 12 1.68 -0.78 -13.95
C ALA A 12 2.01 0.54 -13.24
N LYS A 13 1.76 0.64 -11.92
CA LYS A 13 2.12 1.83 -11.13
C LYS A 13 3.63 2.02 -11.03
N VAL A 14 4.38 0.95 -10.79
CA VAL A 14 5.85 1.00 -10.77
C VAL A 14 6.40 1.35 -12.16
N ALA A 15 5.81 0.83 -13.23
CA ALA A 15 6.18 1.22 -14.59
C ALA A 15 5.91 2.71 -14.85
N ASP A 16 4.81 3.25 -14.33
CA ASP A 16 4.51 4.68 -14.43
C ASP A 16 5.58 5.54 -13.72
N VAL A 17 6.03 5.12 -12.53
CA VAL A 17 7.14 5.76 -11.81
C VAL A 17 8.44 5.73 -12.63
N ILE A 18 8.79 4.58 -13.22
CA ILE A 18 9.99 4.43 -14.04
C ILE A 18 9.93 5.32 -15.29
N ASN A 19 8.76 5.39 -15.94
CA ASN A 19 8.58 6.15 -17.18
C ASN A 19 8.44 7.65 -16.95
N ASN A 20 8.00 8.08 -15.76
CA ASN A 20 7.75 9.49 -15.42
C ASN A 20 8.54 9.95 -14.17
N PRO A 21 9.87 9.79 -14.12
CA PRO A 21 10.65 10.06 -12.89
C PRO A 21 10.56 11.53 -12.44
N GLY A 22 10.37 12.48 -13.36
CA GLY A 22 10.23 13.91 -13.02
C GLY A 22 8.83 14.32 -12.53
N PHE A 23 7.81 13.48 -12.72
CA PHE A 23 6.43 13.80 -12.30
C PHE A 23 6.17 13.43 -10.84
N TRP A 24 6.80 12.36 -10.37
CA TRP A 24 6.54 11.80 -9.05
C TRP A 24 7.48 12.30 -7.94
N GLY A 25 8.54 13.03 -8.29
CA GLY A 25 9.48 13.61 -7.33
C GLY A 25 10.50 12.60 -6.80
N GLU A 26 11.20 12.99 -5.73
CA GLU A 26 12.16 12.11 -5.04
C GLU A 26 11.40 11.13 -4.13
N ASP A 27 11.73 9.85 -4.25
CA ASP A 27 11.18 8.74 -3.45
C ASP A 27 9.64 8.55 -3.51
N PRO A 28 9.06 8.29 -4.70
CA PRO A 28 7.64 7.97 -4.80
C PRO A 28 7.30 6.68 -4.06
N GLN A 29 6.12 6.65 -3.43
CA GLN A 29 5.64 5.52 -2.66
C GLN A 29 4.39 4.92 -3.30
N ILE A 30 4.33 3.60 -3.33
CA ILE A 30 3.13 2.83 -3.69
C ILE A 30 2.28 2.72 -2.43
N SER A 31 1.07 3.25 -2.47
CA SER A 31 0.08 3.09 -1.40
C SER A 31 -0.84 1.92 -1.72
N ILE A 32 -1.12 1.07 -0.73
CA ILE A 32 -2.08 -0.04 -0.85
C ILE A 32 -3.04 0.04 0.31
N ILE A 33 -4.33 0.19 0.04
CA ILE A 33 -5.36 0.13 1.08
C ILE A 33 -5.69 -1.35 1.34
N PRO A 34 -5.37 -1.93 2.52
CA PRO A 34 -5.49 -3.37 2.75
C PRO A 34 -6.92 -3.90 2.63
N THR A 35 -7.94 -3.10 2.98
CA THR A 35 -9.36 -3.50 2.95
C THR A 35 -9.96 -3.53 1.55
N THR A 36 -9.57 -2.59 0.68
CA THR A 36 -10.12 -2.44 -0.67
C THR A 36 -9.16 -2.92 -1.76
N LEU A 37 -7.90 -3.10 -1.39
CA LEU A 37 -6.75 -3.37 -2.26
C LEU A 37 -6.54 -2.27 -3.33
N LEU A 38 -7.04 -1.06 -3.08
CA LEU A 38 -6.79 0.08 -3.95
C LEU A 38 -5.30 0.43 -3.92
N VAL A 39 -4.71 0.59 -5.12
CA VAL A 39 -3.28 0.91 -5.28
C VAL A 39 -3.11 2.31 -5.83
N GLY A 40 -2.43 3.16 -5.09
CA GLY A 40 -2.06 4.53 -5.46
C GLY A 40 -0.56 4.73 -5.63
N ILE A 41 -0.18 5.93 -6.07
CA ILE A 41 1.19 6.42 -6.02
C ILE A 41 1.12 7.74 -5.26
N GLU A 42 1.76 7.79 -4.10
CA GLU A 42 1.90 8.98 -3.27
C GLU A 42 3.30 9.54 -3.48
N ARG A 43 3.44 10.86 -3.50
CA ARG A 43 4.76 11.50 -3.42
C ARG A 43 5.21 11.48 -1.97
N HIS A 44 6.51 11.39 -1.71
CA HIS A 44 7.05 11.41 -0.35
C HIS A 44 6.53 12.61 0.47
N GLU A 45 6.50 13.80 -0.15
CA GLU A 45 6.02 15.05 0.46
C GLU A 45 4.51 15.01 0.83
N ASP A 46 3.70 14.23 0.09
CA ASP A 46 2.27 14.05 0.36
C ASP A 46 2.03 12.94 1.40
N ALA A 47 2.86 11.89 1.40
CA ALA A 47 2.83 10.80 2.36
C ALA A 47 3.13 11.26 3.80
N GLU A 48 4.16 12.09 3.99
CA GLU A 48 4.48 12.67 5.30
C GLU A 48 3.36 13.55 5.86
N ARG A 49 2.62 14.24 4.98
CA ARG A 49 1.46 15.06 5.39
C ARG A 49 0.24 14.23 5.75
N SER A 50 0.01 13.11 5.06
CA SER A 50 -1.10 12.19 5.38
C SER A 50 -0.89 11.50 6.73
N ILE A 51 0.33 11.08 7.06
CA ILE A 51 0.64 10.48 8.38
C ILE A 51 0.50 11.53 9.50
N ALA A 52 1.00 12.75 9.29
CA ALA A 52 0.88 13.83 10.26
C ALA A 52 -0.57 14.31 10.47
N TYR A 53 -1.41 14.24 9.45
CA TYR A 53 -2.85 14.50 9.59
C TYR A 53 -3.57 13.38 10.37
N SER A 54 -3.14 12.12 10.22
CA SER A 54 -3.67 11.00 10.99
C SER A 54 -3.33 11.13 12.47
N ASP A 55 -2.07 11.43 12.82
CA ASP A 55 -1.66 11.64 14.22
C ASP A 55 -2.37 12.84 14.87
N TYR A 56 -2.51 13.96 14.16
CA TYR A 56 -3.20 15.14 14.71
C TYR A 56 -4.72 14.93 14.82
N ALA A 57 -5.33 14.14 13.95
CA ALA A 57 -6.75 13.76 14.08
C ALA A 57 -6.97 12.84 15.29
N ILE A 58 -6.06 11.90 15.56
CA ILE A 58 -6.12 11.03 16.75
C ILE A 58 -5.98 11.85 18.04
N GLU A 59 -5.05 12.82 18.11
CA GLU A 59 -4.92 13.67 19.30
C GLU A 59 -6.07 14.66 19.49
N ALA A 60 -6.77 15.06 18.42
CA ALA A 60 -7.94 15.93 18.50
C ALA A 60 -9.23 15.17 18.87
N ASP A 61 -9.41 13.93 18.38
CA ASP A 61 -10.59 13.09 18.66
C ASP A 61 -10.53 12.45 20.05
N ALA A 62 -9.33 12.18 20.57
CA ALA A 62 -9.12 11.64 21.92
C ALA A 62 -9.45 12.64 23.06
N VAL A 63 -9.79 13.90 22.74
CA VAL A 63 -10.15 14.92 23.74
C VAL A 63 -11.67 15.12 23.87
N GLU A 64 -12.49 14.67 22.91
CA GLU A 64 -13.93 15.03 22.89
C GLU A 64 -14.93 13.91 23.23
N ASP A 65 -14.60 12.61 23.20
CA ASP A 65 -15.61 11.58 23.54
C ASP A 65 -15.03 10.35 24.25
N GLY A 66 -14.87 10.48 25.57
CA GLY A 66 -14.54 9.35 26.45
C GLY A 66 -15.74 8.45 26.70
N ASP A 67 -16.22 7.70 25.70
CA ASP A 67 -17.02 6.48 25.91
C ASP A 67 -17.27 5.60 24.64
N TYR A 68 -16.59 5.81 23.52
CA TYR A 68 -16.66 4.92 22.34
C TYR A 68 -15.24 4.57 21.88
N SER A 69 -14.70 3.41 22.25
CA SER A 69 -14.91 2.15 21.51
C SER A 69 -13.62 1.80 20.76
N GLU A 70 -12.82 0.89 21.32
CA GLU A 70 -11.63 0.29 20.68
C GLU A 70 -11.90 -0.10 19.20
N ASP A 71 -13.13 -0.49 18.85
CA ASP A 71 -13.59 -0.78 17.49
C ASP A 71 -13.46 0.39 16.47
N ALA A 72 -13.59 1.66 16.89
CA ALA A 72 -13.51 2.80 15.97
C ALA A 72 -12.05 3.13 15.60
N ALA A 73 -11.15 2.98 16.57
CA ALA A 73 -9.71 3.07 16.35
C ALA A 73 -9.20 1.92 15.48
N ASP A 74 -9.72 0.70 15.69
CA ASP A 74 -9.42 -0.47 14.86
C ASP A 74 -9.92 -0.28 13.40
N PHE A 75 -11.10 0.32 13.21
CA PHE A 75 -11.65 0.59 11.87
C PHE A 75 -10.87 1.66 11.09
N GLN A 76 -10.42 2.71 11.76
CA GLN A 76 -9.57 3.74 11.14
C GLN A 76 -8.20 3.14 10.79
N SER A 77 -7.57 2.41 11.73
CA SER A 77 -6.26 1.80 11.51
C SER A 77 -6.26 0.71 10.41
N ALA A 78 -7.36 -0.04 10.26
CA ALA A 78 -7.53 -1.01 9.18
C ALA A 78 -7.75 -0.36 7.80
N SER A 79 -8.03 0.94 7.75
CA SER A 79 -8.25 1.69 6.50
C SER A 79 -7.02 2.49 6.07
N ASP A 80 -5.98 2.56 6.91
CA ASP A 80 -4.74 3.27 6.59
C ASP A 80 -4.02 2.59 5.41
N PRO A 81 -3.55 3.36 4.43
CA PRO A 81 -2.78 2.82 3.32
C PRO A 81 -1.40 2.35 3.79
N ASP A 82 -1.05 1.12 3.47
CA ASP A 82 0.34 0.67 3.57
C ASP A 82 1.18 1.36 2.50
N LEU A 83 2.28 1.97 2.89
CA LEU A 83 3.18 2.69 2.00
C LEU A 83 4.46 1.88 1.74
N TYR A 84 4.82 1.74 0.47
CA TYR A 84 6.02 1.03 0.03
C TYR A 84 6.84 1.91 -0.91
N PRO A 85 8.14 2.12 -0.68
CA PRO A 85 8.97 2.86 -1.61
C PRO A 85 8.93 2.21 -3.00
N ALA A 86 8.55 2.96 -4.05
CA ALA A 86 8.50 2.39 -5.39
C ALA A 86 9.88 1.89 -5.83
N GLY A 87 10.96 2.53 -5.36
CA GLY A 87 12.35 2.13 -5.61
C GLY A 87 12.65 0.68 -5.26
N ILE A 88 12.09 0.14 -4.16
CA ILE A 88 12.35 -1.26 -3.79
C ILE A 88 11.69 -2.25 -4.75
N LEU A 89 10.64 -1.83 -5.47
CA LEU A 89 9.89 -2.63 -6.45
C LEU A 89 10.43 -2.47 -7.88
N ILE A 90 11.50 -1.71 -8.08
CA ILE A 90 12.15 -1.53 -9.38
C ILE A 90 13.31 -2.51 -9.50
N ASP A 91 13.38 -3.20 -10.63
CA ASP A 91 14.58 -3.87 -11.11
C ASP A 91 15.47 -2.83 -11.78
N TYR A 92 16.51 -2.39 -11.07
CA TYR A 92 17.45 -1.37 -11.55
C TYR A 92 18.37 -1.88 -12.67
N ALA A 93 18.53 -3.19 -12.85
CA ALA A 93 19.37 -3.74 -13.91
C ALA A 93 18.68 -3.57 -15.28
N ASP A 94 17.39 -3.88 -15.34
CA ASP A 94 16.59 -3.80 -16.57
C ASP A 94 15.68 -2.56 -16.65
N LYS A 95 15.66 -1.71 -15.61
CA LYS A 95 14.75 -0.56 -15.47
C LYS A 95 13.29 -0.94 -15.73
N LYS A 96 12.82 -1.98 -15.04
CA LYS A 96 11.45 -2.52 -15.16
C LYS A 96 10.88 -2.83 -13.78
N PRO A 97 9.56 -3.06 -13.65
CA PRO A 97 8.98 -3.55 -12.41
C PRO A 97 9.57 -4.93 -12.01
N ASP A 98 10.01 -5.05 -10.77
CA ASP A 98 10.52 -6.31 -10.19
C ASP A 98 9.34 -7.20 -9.79
N LEU A 99 8.94 -8.07 -10.72
CA LEU A 99 7.75 -8.92 -10.55
C LEU A 99 7.86 -9.88 -9.37
N GLU A 100 9.07 -10.32 -9.00
CA GLU A 100 9.26 -11.19 -7.84
C GLU A 100 9.00 -10.46 -6.54
N LYS A 101 9.53 -9.24 -6.39
CA LYS A 101 9.25 -8.42 -5.21
C LYS A 101 7.81 -7.97 -5.14
N ILE A 102 7.21 -7.61 -6.28
CA ILE A 102 5.78 -7.28 -6.34
C ILE A 102 4.94 -8.49 -5.94
N ALA A 103 5.23 -9.69 -6.45
CA ALA A 103 4.49 -10.89 -6.06
C ALA A 103 4.58 -11.17 -4.55
N ARG A 104 5.76 -11.01 -3.94
CA ARG A 104 5.94 -11.14 -2.48
C ARG A 104 5.16 -10.09 -1.70
N LEU A 105 5.05 -8.87 -2.23
CA LEU A 105 4.22 -7.83 -1.63
C LEU A 105 2.75 -8.21 -1.69
N VAL A 106 2.27 -8.72 -2.84
CA VAL A 106 0.89 -9.17 -3.01
C VAL A 106 0.53 -10.32 -2.07
N ASP A 107 1.45 -11.26 -1.82
CA ASP A 107 1.22 -12.37 -0.88
C ASP A 107 0.89 -11.91 0.55
N LYS A 108 1.22 -10.68 0.95
CA LYS A 108 0.79 -10.12 2.23
C LYS A 108 -0.71 -9.85 2.29
N TYR A 109 -1.32 -9.51 1.15
CA TYR A 109 -2.74 -9.10 1.05
C TYR A 109 -3.63 -10.23 0.56
N ILE A 110 -3.12 -11.00 -0.40
CA ILE A 110 -3.78 -12.17 -0.95
C ILE A 110 -2.77 -13.31 -0.82
N PRO A 111 -2.67 -13.93 0.37
CA PRO A 111 -1.82 -15.09 0.54
C PRO A 111 -2.23 -16.15 -0.47
N GLN A 112 -1.26 -16.86 -1.04
CA GLN A 112 -1.59 -18.08 -1.76
C GLN A 112 -2.47 -18.93 -0.85
N ARG A 113 -3.75 -19.07 -1.19
CA ARG A 113 -4.51 -20.20 -0.69
C ARG A 113 -3.74 -21.39 -1.23
N GLU A 114 -2.93 -22.01 -0.38
CA GLU A 114 -2.61 -23.41 -0.55
C GLU A 114 -3.97 -24.06 -0.77
N GLU A 115 -4.26 -24.45 -2.01
CA GLU A 115 -5.38 -25.32 -2.29
C GLU A 115 -5.14 -26.52 -1.40
N ASN A 116 -5.87 -26.51 -0.30
CA ASN A 116 -5.77 -27.49 0.75
C ASN A 116 -5.91 -28.83 0.06
N LEU A 117 -4.81 -29.59 0.03
CA LEU A 117 -4.72 -30.99 -0.32
C LEU A 117 -5.58 -31.81 0.65
N TYR A 118 -6.90 -31.60 0.61
CA TYR A 118 -7.87 -32.62 0.96
C TYR A 118 -8.22 -33.33 -0.34
N ALA A 119 -7.23 -34.04 -0.88
CA ALA A 119 -7.51 -35.26 -1.61
C ALA A 119 -8.11 -36.22 -0.58
N GLU A 120 -9.37 -36.58 -0.87
CA GLU A 120 -10.32 -37.45 -0.19
C GLU A 120 -9.75 -38.61 0.65
#